data_AF-A0A7X0NJS6-F1
#
_entry.id   AF-A0A7X0NJS6-F1
#
_cell.length_a   1.000
_cell.length_b   1.000
_cell.length_c   1.000
_cell.angle_alpha   90.00
_cell.angle_beta   90.00
_cell.angle_gamma   90.00
#
_symmetry.space_group_name_H-M   'P 1'
#
loop_
_entity.id
_entity.type
_entity.pdbx_description
1 polymer ?
#
loop_
_entity_poly.entity_id
_entity_poly.type
_entity_poly.pdbx_seq_one_letter_code
_entity_poly.pdbx_strand_id
1 'polypeptide(L)'
;MNKKEGIQINHDLKTRSAHMDRYLPFKEARKLARSYQLKSQKEWVAFSREGCRHSCIPAMPNRDYDEFTTWDDFLLDPESNKNKDNV
;
A
#
# COMPACT_ATOMS: atom_id res chain seq x y z
N MET A 1 -28.99 4.64 10.91
CA MET A 1 -27.55 4.52 11.22
C MET A 1 -26.84 4.00 9.97
N ASN A 2 -25.90 4.78 9.43
CA ASN A 2 -25.33 4.54 8.10
C ASN A 2 -24.41 3.31 8.10
N LYS A 3 -24.83 2.33 7.30
CA LYS A 3 -24.12 1.10 6.98
C LYS A 3 -22.81 1.49 6.28
N LYS A 4 -21.67 1.22 6.93
CA LYS A 4 -20.36 1.33 6.28
C LYS A 4 -20.19 0.07 5.46
N GLU A 5 -20.62 0.16 4.20
CA GLU A 5 -20.44 -0.86 3.17
C GLU A 5 -18.93 -1.19 3.11
N GLY A 6 -18.58 -2.37 3.62
CA GLY A 6 -17.24 -2.91 3.50
C GLY A 6 -16.94 -3.19 2.04
N ILE A 7 -15.80 -2.69 1.56
CA ILE A 7 -15.30 -2.98 0.22
C ILE A 7 -15.04 -4.49 0.15
N GLN A 8 -15.94 -5.19 -0.53
CA GLN A 8 -15.83 -6.61 -0.86
C GLN A 8 -14.71 -6.79 -1.89
N ILE A 9 -13.47 -6.97 -1.43
CA ILE A 9 -12.37 -7.38 -2.29
C ILE A 9 -12.52 -8.88 -2.57
N ASN A 10 -12.65 -9.22 -3.85
CA ASN A 10 -12.92 -10.56 -4.33
C ASN A 10 -11.84 -11.55 -3.89
N HIS A 11 -12.31 -12.58 -3.20
CA HIS A 11 -11.60 -13.77 -2.77
C HIS A 11 -11.38 -14.68 -3.98
N ASP A 12 -10.38 -14.38 -4.81
CA ASP A 12 -9.82 -15.37 -5.75
C ASP A 12 -8.29 -15.36 -5.66
N LEU A 13 -7.79 -15.96 -4.58
CA LEU A 13 -6.41 -16.42 -4.50
C LEU A 13 -6.44 -17.94 -4.25
N LYS A 14 -6.90 -18.69 -5.26
CA LYS A 14 -6.46 -20.07 -5.40
C LYS A 14 -4.96 -20.03 -5.70
N THR A 15 -4.13 -20.32 -4.71
CA THR A 15 -3.16 -21.43 -4.73
C THR A 15 -2.36 -21.39 -3.42
N ARG A 16 -2.45 -22.50 -2.69
CA ARG A 16 -1.72 -22.80 -1.45
C ARG A 16 -0.20 -22.69 -1.66
N SER A 17 0.48 -21.92 -0.83
CA SER A 17 1.81 -22.28 -0.34
C SER A 17 2.03 -21.63 1.01
N ALA A 18 2.04 -22.49 2.04
CA ALA A 18 2.31 -22.14 3.42
C ALA A 18 3.79 -21.77 3.57
N HIS A 19 4.12 -20.50 3.30
CA HIS A 19 5.32 -19.88 3.82
C HIS A 19 4.93 -18.59 4.54
N MET A 20 5.48 -18.44 5.73
CA MET A 20 5.07 -17.54 6.81
C MET A 20 5.40 -16.08 6.51
N ASP A 21 4.92 -15.52 5.41
CA ASP A 21 5.06 -14.08 5.17
C ASP A 21 3.86 -13.36 5.78
N ARG A 22 4.13 -12.59 6.83
CA ARG A 22 3.16 -11.80 7.59
C ARG A 22 2.45 -10.74 6.72
N TYR A 23 2.91 -10.53 5.49
CA TYR A 23 2.54 -9.43 4.62
C TYR A 23 2.28 -9.88 3.18
N LEU A 24 1.57 -9.05 2.41
CA LEU A 24 1.32 -9.24 0.98
C LEU A 24 2.62 -9.15 0.17
N PRO A 25 2.68 -9.74 -1.04
CA PRO A 25 3.79 -9.51 -1.95
C PRO A 25 3.90 -8.02 -2.33
N PHE A 26 5.13 -7.54 -2.58
CA PHE A 26 5.44 -6.13 -2.83
C PHE A 26 4.49 -5.45 -3.83
N LYS A 27 4.19 -6.13 -4.94
CA LYS A 27 3.28 -5.63 -5.98
C LYS A 27 1.86 -5.35 -5.47
N GLU A 28 1.31 -6.23 -4.65
CA GLU A 28 -0.03 -6.07 -4.08
C GLU A 28 -0.03 -5.05 -2.93
N ALA A 29 1.01 -5.08 -2.09
CA ALA A 29 1.22 -4.07 -1.05
C ALA A 29 1.33 -2.65 -1.64
N ARG A 30 2.04 -2.49 -2.76
CA ARG A 30 2.18 -1.22 -3.50
C ARG A 30 0.85 -0.76 -4.09
N LYS A 31 0.05 -1.65 -4.68
CA LYS A 31 -1.29 -1.31 -5.19
C LYS A 31 -2.20 -0.78 -4.08
N LEU A 32 -2.21 -1.46 -2.93
CA LEU A 32 -2.97 -1.00 -1.77
C LEU A 32 -2.41 0.31 -1.21
N ALA A 33 -1.09 0.45 -1.12
CA ALA A 33 -0.44 1.66 -0.65
C ALA A 33 -0.84 2.89 -1.49
N ARG A 34 -0.85 2.73 -2.82
CA ARG A 34 -1.32 3.74 -3.78
C ARG A 34 -2.80 4.07 -3.64
N SER A 35 -3.62 3.09 -3.27
CA SER A 35 -5.06 3.31 -3.02
C SER A 35 -5.32 4.27 -1.85
N TYR A 36 -4.36 4.46 -0.93
CA TYR A 36 -4.48 5.43 0.16
C TYR A 36 -4.15 6.87 -0.28
N GLN A 37 -3.64 7.08 -1.51
CA GLN A 37 -3.32 8.40 -2.08
C GLN A 37 -2.38 9.26 -1.21
N LEU A 38 -1.54 8.60 -0.40
CA LEU A 38 -0.55 9.25 0.45
C LEU A 38 0.61 9.71 -0.43
N LYS A 39 1.13 10.92 -0.23
CA LYS A 39 2.15 11.50 -1.12
C LYS A 39 3.54 11.52 -0.50
N SER A 40 3.64 11.14 0.76
CA SER A 40 4.89 11.24 1.50
C SER A 40 5.02 10.18 2.57
N GLN A 41 6.26 9.77 2.81
CA GLN A 41 6.63 8.87 3.91
C GLN A 41 6.06 9.34 5.25
N LYS A 42 6.11 10.65 5.54
CA LYS A 42 5.62 11.20 6.81
C LYS A 42 4.12 10.93 7.01
N GLU A 43 3.34 11.09 5.93
CA GLU A 43 1.90 10.79 5.95
C GLU A 43 1.68 9.29 6.13
N TRP A 44 2.43 8.44 5.42
CA TRP A 44 2.37 6.99 5.60
C TRP A 44 2.67 6.57 7.04
N VAL A 45 3.73 7.11 7.63
CA VAL A 45 4.13 6.77 9.01
C VAL A 45 3.06 7.24 10.00
N ALA A 46 2.50 8.44 9.83
CA ALA A 46 1.40 8.92 10.68
C ALA A 46 0.17 8.01 10.54
N PHE A 47 -0.27 7.76 9.31
CA PHE A 47 -1.41 6.89 8.99
C PHE A 47 -1.24 5.45 9.50
N SER A 48 -0.03 4.91 9.40
CA SER A 48 0.35 3.60 9.91
C SER A 48 0.33 3.56 11.45
N ARG A 49 0.78 4.63 12.11
CA ARG A 49 0.73 4.75 13.58
C ARG A 49 -0.69 4.90 14.12
N GLU A 50 -1.58 5.51 13.35
CA GLU A 50 -3.01 5.61 13.68
C GLU A 50 -3.76 4.27 13.52
N GLY A 51 -3.10 3.24 12.97
CA GLY A 51 -3.72 1.93 12.75
C GLY A 51 -4.64 1.88 11.53
N CYS A 52 -4.58 2.89 10.66
CA CYS A 52 -5.42 2.99 9.47
C CYS A 52 -4.88 2.13 8.29
N ARG A 53 -3.62 1.69 8.36
CA ARG A 53 -3.06 0.77 7.35
C ARG A 53 -3.65 -0.64 7.47
N HIS A 54 -3.71 -1.35 6.35
CA HIS A 54 -4.03 -2.77 6.38
C HIS A 54 -2.94 -3.57 7.11
N SER A 55 -3.35 -4.54 7.94
CA SER A 55 -2.43 -5.41 8.69
C SER A 55 -1.48 -6.20 7.79
N CYS A 56 -1.93 -6.50 6.57
CA CYS A 56 -1.16 -7.22 5.56
C CYS A 56 -0.10 -6.38 4.82
N ILE A 57 0.05 -5.08 5.13
CA ILE A 57 1.13 -4.24 4.57
C ILE A 57 2.05 -3.85 5.73
N PRO A 58 3.37 -4.03 5.64
CA PRO A 58 4.28 -3.65 6.71
C PRO A 58 4.22 -2.14 6.97
N ALA A 59 4.45 -1.74 8.23
CA ALA A 59 4.58 -0.33 8.57
C ALA A 59 5.80 0.31 7.88
N MET A 60 6.83 -0.49 7.64
CA MET A 60 8.11 -0.10 7.03
C MET A 60 8.41 -1.00 5.83
N PRO A 61 7.77 -0.76 4.67
CA PRO A 61 8.01 -1.56 3.45
C PRO A 61 9.47 -1.57 3.02
N ASN A 62 10.23 -0.53 3.33
CA ASN A 62 11.67 -0.44 3.08
C ASN A 62 12.53 -1.42 3.92
N ARG A 63 11.96 -2.08 4.93
CA ARG A 63 12.63 -3.10 5.75
C ARG A 63 12.18 -4.52 5.42
N ASP A 64 10.92 -4.67 5.02
CA ASP A 64 10.29 -5.96 4.75
C ASP A 64 10.35 -6.35 3.27
N TYR A 65 10.60 -5.42 2.35
CA TYR A 65 10.74 -5.71 0.92
C TYR A 65 12.10 -5.27 0.39
N ASP A 66 12.85 -6.21 -0.18
CA ASP A 66 14.10 -5.93 -0.90
C ASP A 66 13.85 -5.18 -2.23
N GLU A 67 12.66 -5.34 -2.82
CA GLU A 67 12.23 -4.64 -4.05
C GLU A 67 11.92 -3.15 -3.82
N PHE A 68 11.84 -2.71 -2.56
CA PHE A 68 11.53 -1.33 -2.23
C PHE A 68 12.68 -0.41 -2.65
N THR A 69 12.39 0.55 -3.53
CA THR A 69 13.36 1.54 -3.99
C THR A 69 13.20 2.87 -3.25
N THR A 70 12.05 3.51 -3.40
CA THR A 70 11.75 4.80 -2.78
C THR A 70 10.29 4.86 -2.33
N TRP A 71 10.01 5.74 -1.37
CA TRP A 71 8.64 6.03 -0.95
C TRP A 71 7.80 6.63 -2.07
N ASP A 72 8.43 7.35 -2.99
CA ASP A 72 7.78 7.91 -4.17
C ASP A 72 7.30 6.79 -5.09
N ASP A 73 8.14 5.79 -5.41
CA ASP A 73 7.72 4.62 -6.20
C ASP A 73 6.61 3.80 -5.50
N PHE A 74 6.72 3.65 -4.19
CA PHE A 74 5.79 2.82 -3.41
C PHE A 74 4.42 3.48 -3.23
N LEU A 75 4.37 4.79 -3.01
CA LEU A 75 3.15 5.53 -2.70
C LEU A 75 2.56 6.27 -3.89
N LEU A 76 3.39 6.84 -4.75
CA LEU A 76 2.94 7.54 -5.94
C LEU A 76 2.80 6.57 -7.10
N ASP A 77 1.83 6.87 -7.96
CA ASP A 77 1.77 6.27 -9.26
C ASP A 77 2.73 7.03 -10.21
N PRO A 78 3.57 6.34 -11.01
CA PRO A 78 4.46 7.00 -11.97
C PRO A 78 3.69 7.87 -12.99
N GLU A 79 2.39 7.65 -13.18
CA GLU A 79 1.55 8.48 -14.03
C GLU A 79 1.00 9.73 -13.30
N SER A 80 0.95 9.74 -11.97
CA SER A 80 0.45 10.87 -11.17
C SER A 80 1.37 12.09 -11.18
N ASN A 81 2.63 11.96 -11.61
CA ASN A 81 3.61 13.07 -11.58
C ASN A 81 3.70 13.86 -12.91
N LYS A 82 2.91 13.51 -13.95
CA LYS A 82 2.96 14.19 -15.26
C LYS A 82 2.27 15.56 -15.31
N ASN A 83 1.73 16.09 -14.20
CA ASN A 83 0.98 17.35 -14.19
C ASN A 83 1.68 18.50 -13.44
N LYS A 84 3.02 18.52 -13.40
CA LYS A 84 3.79 19.65 -12.85
C LYS A 84 4.49 20.52 -13.90
N ASP A 85 4.47 20.12 -15.18
CA ASP A 85 5.10 20.87 -16.27
C ASP A 85 4.07 21.61 -17.13
N ASN A 86 3.20 22.42 -16.50
CA ASN A 86 2.40 23.42 -17.21
C ASN A 86 2.64 24.78 -16.54
N VAL A 87 3.82 25.35 -16.80
CA VAL A 87 4.15 26.78 -16.59
C VAL A 87 4.68 27.36 -17.89
#